data_AF-A0A2M7P7S0-F1
#
_entry.id   AF-A0A2M7P7S0-F1
#
_cell.length_a   1.000
_cell.length_b   1.000
_cell.length_c   1.000
_cell.angle_alpha   90.00
_cell.angle_beta   90.00
_cell.angle_gamma   90.00
#
_symmetry.space_group_name_H-M   'P 1'
#
loop_
_entity.id
_entity.type
_entity.pdbx_description
1 polymer ?
#
loop_
_entity_poly.entity_id
_entity_poly.type
_entity_poly.pdbx_seq_one_letter_code
_entity_poly.pdbx_strand_id
1 'polypeptide(L)'
;MKKMAFTSQRSHLPWEVTGRHMCHFKDELDQKGHFWFDKKLIENVNWAALPQASKTIYPVIGCHQNEAGEAFPGEQKIAVLSGRTEKIVRQGIIGLDGFPGFKAVDYVTRRGRRSKKFKISRPPRERGRGFPFYKAVLEGGHWLHLTPSAQALYPVLRNFGYFDINTFEVYCEEEEADSECNPIHFDEIYEIRSWDVCEAEEDILAEYSGISKRSIPGALESLRRSLLIADYQSGDIEGWKVFLRPAKYYNRSYLNEKIIGKYRHLQSG
;
A
#
# COMPACT_ATOMS: atom_id res chain seq x y z
N MET A 1 -6.75 26.33 0.21
CA MET A 1 -5.57 25.46 0.37
C MET A 1 -5.60 24.81 1.75
N LYS A 2 -5.82 23.49 1.85
CA LYS A 2 -5.72 22.75 3.13
C LYS A 2 -4.25 22.38 3.35
N LYS A 3 -3.61 22.95 4.37
CA LYS A 3 -2.25 22.59 4.81
C LYS A 3 -2.24 21.12 5.26
N MET A 4 -1.35 20.31 4.69
CA MET A 4 -1.08 18.95 5.18
C MET A 4 -0.11 19.06 6.37
N ALA A 5 -0.49 18.50 7.52
CA ALA A 5 0.32 18.51 8.73
C ALA A 5 1.10 17.19 8.86
N PHE A 6 2.43 17.29 8.85
CA PHE A 6 3.36 16.21 9.13
C PHE A 6 4.22 16.63 10.32
N THR A 7 4.16 15.93 11.47
CA THR A 7 5.14 16.09 12.56
C THR A 7 5.02 15.02 13.65
N SER A 8 6.14 14.90 14.38
CA SER A 8 6.50 14.00 15.47
C SER A 8 5.89 14.34 16.84
N GLN A 9 5.75 13.27 17.65
CA GLN A 9 5.54 13.16 19.11
C GLN A 9 4.12 13.20 19.74
N ARG A 10 3.85 12.02 20.34
CA ARG A 10 2.92 11.51 21.38
C ARG A 10 2.01 12.47 22.14
N SER A 11 0.74 12.05 22.22
CA SER A 11 -0.16 12.32 23.35
C SER A 11 -1.01 11.08 23.64
N HIS A 12 -0.87 10.49 24.83
CA HIS A 12 -1.72 9.42 25.34
C HIS A 12 -3.16 9.92 25.52
N LEU A 13 -4.15 9.13 25.08
CA LEU A 13 -5.52 9.26 25.59
C LEU A 13 -6.15 7.89 25.92
N PRO A 14 -6.98 7.80 26.97
CA PRO A 14 -7.43 6.54 27.57
C PRO A 14 -8.91 6.28 27.31
N TRP A 15 -9.29 5.13 26.72
CA TRP A 15 -10.58 4.48 27.03
C TRP A 15 -10.74 3.15 26.27
N GLU A 16 -10.86 2.07 27.03
CA GLU A 16 -11.73 0.94 26.68
C GLU A 16 -13.16 1.31 27.12
N VAL A 17 -14.16 1.03 26.28
CA VAL A 17 -15.53 0.55 26.62
C VAL A 17 -16.42 0.65 25.37
N THR A 18 -17.17 -0.43 25.10
CA THR A 18 -18.16 -0.71 24.03
C THR A 18 -17.69 -1.48 22.76
N GLY A 19 -17.95 -2.79 22.76
CA GLY A 19 -18.68 -3.51 21.68
C GLY A 19 -18.03 -3.81 20.32
N ARG A 20 -17.25 -2.90 19.75
CA ARG A 20 -16.46 -3.11 18.52
C ARG A 20 -15.12 -2.40 18.73
N HIS A 21 -14.02 -3.16 18.74
CA HIS A 21 -12.70 -2.54 18.72
C HIS A 21 -12.56 -1.78 17.39
N MET A 22 -12.75 -0.47 17.45
CA MET A 22 -12.59 0.41 16.32
C MET A 22 -11.13 0.29 15.85
N CYS A 23 -10.94 0.17 14.53
CA CYS A 23 -9.58 0.09 14.00
C CYS A 23 -8.90 1.45 14.20
N HIS A 24 -7.78 1.47 14.93
CA HIS A 24 -6.97 2.66 15.15
C HIS A 24 -5.60 2.50 14.50
N PHE A 25 -5.05 3.62 14.02
CA PHE A 25 -3.65 3.72 13.64
C PHE A 25 -2.80 3.75 14.90
N LYS A 26 -1.83 2.85 14.98
CA LYS A 26 -0.87 2.76 16.08
C LYS A 26 0.28 3.75 15.88
N ASP A 27 0.89 4.16 16.97
CA ASP A 27 2.09 5.01 16.94
C ASP A 27 3.29 4.25 16.37
N GLU A 28 3.46 3.00 16.79
CA GLU A 28 4.48 2.09 16.25
C GLU A 28 4.04 1.53 14.91
N LEU A 29 4.88 1.75 13.89
CA LEU A 29 4.67 1.23 12.54
C LEU A 29 5.48 -0.03 12.31
N ASP A 30 4.83 -1.00 11.68
CA ASP A 30 5.51 -2.17 11.16
C ASP A 30 6.21 -1.82 9.82
N GLN A 31 7.47 -1.39 9.93
CA GLN A 31 8.26 -0.98 8.77
C GLN A 31 8.79 -2.16 7.94
N LYS A 32 8.92 -3.34 8.56
CA LYS A 32 9.46 -4.54 7.91
C LYS A 32 8.37 -5.43 7.32
N GLY A 33 7.19 -5.46 7.93
CA GLY A 33 6.05 -6.24 7.49
C GLY A 33 5.65 -5.87 6.06
N HIS A 34 5.60 -6.88 5.20
CA HIS A 34 5.19 -6.75 3.81
C HIS A 34 4.50 -8.03 3.35
N PHE A 35 3.76 -7.95 2.26
CA PHE A 35 3.42 -9.14 1.49
C PHE A 35 4.13 -9.09 0.15
N TRP A 36 4.40 -10.28 -0.39
CA TRP A 36 4.99 -10.43 -1.71
C TRP A 36 3.91 -10.37 -2.77
N PHE A 37 3.92 -9.30 -3.56
CA PHE A 37 3.02 -9.13 -4.70
C PHE A 37 3.59 -9.91 -5.88
N ASP A 38 2.82 -10.82 -6.46
CA ASP A 38 3.24 -11.62 -7.62
C ASP A 38 3.19 -10.76 -8.90
N LYS A 39 4.35 -10.55 -9.54
CA LYS A 39 4.46 -9.76 -10.78
C LYS A 39 3.60 -10.34 -11.90
N LYS A 40 3.36 -11.66 -11.93
CA LYS A 40 2.53 -12.26 -12.98
C LYS A 40 1.06 -11.93 -12.89
N LEU A 41 0.59 -11.39 -11.77
CA LEU A 41 -0.75 -10.80 -11.72
C LEU A 41 -0.83 -9.52 -12.57
N ILE A 42 0.28 -8.77 -12.68
CA ILE A 42 0.40 -7.59 -13.52
C ILE A 42 0.73 -8.01 -14.95
N GLU A 43 1.77 -8.82 -15.15
CA GLU A 43 2.25 -9.23 -16.49
C GLU A 43 1.17 -9.96 -17.31
N ASN A 44 0.33 -10.78 -16.67
CA ASN A 44 -0.77 -11.46 -17.35
C ASN A 44 -2.06 -10.64 -17.40
N VAL A 45 -2.00 -9.34 -17.08
CA VAL A 45 -3.12 -8.38 -17.17
C VAL A 45 -4.29 -8.72 -16.24
N ASN A 46 -4.14 -9.69 -15.32
CA ASN A 46 -5.15 -10.06 -14.32
C ASN A 46 -5.49 -8.87 -13.42
N TRP A 47 -4.46 -8.12 -13.01
CA TRP A 47 -4.63 -6.92 -12.20
C TRP A 47 -5.46 -5.88 -12.94
N ALA A 48 -5.14 -5.57 -14.21
CA ALA A 48 -5.87 -4.59 -15.01
C ALA A 48 -7.36 -4.95 -15.13
N ALA A 49 -7.68 -6.24 -15.30
CA ALA A 49 -9.05 -6.73 -15.43
C ALA A 49 -9.88 -6.62 -14.14
N LEU A 50 -9.25 -6.46 -12.96
CA LEU A 50 -9.97 -6.37 -11.70
C LEU A 50 -10.83 -5.09 -11.61
N PRO A 51 -12.01 -5.17 -10.98
CA PRO A 51 -12.76 -3.99 -10.58
C PRO A 51 -11.91 -3.08 -9.68
N GLN A 52 -12.11 -1.78 -9.79
CA GLN A 52 -11.29 -0.81 -9.07
C GLN A 52 -11.43 -0.89 -7.55
N ALA A 53 -12.61 -1.30 -7.06
CA ALA A 53 -12.83 -1.62 -5.65
C ALA A 53 -11.95 -2.79 -5.17
N SER A 54 -11.75 -3.81 -6.01
CA SER A 54 -10.91 -4.98 -5.72
C SER A 54 -9.44 -4.60 -5.68
N LYS A 55 -8.96 -3.81 -6.66
CA LYS A 55 -7.59 -3.25 -6.69
C LYS A 55 -7.27 -2.45 -5.41
N THR A 56 -8.25 -1.69 -4.94
CA THR A 56 -8.11 -0.86 -3.74
C THR A 56 -7.87 -1.67 -2.46
N ILE A 57 -8.54 -2.82 -2.32
CA ILE A 57 -8.51 -3.59 -1.06
C ILE A 57 -7.52 -4.75 -1.08
N TYR A 58 -7.10 -5.23 -2.26
CA TYR A 58 -6.26 -6.41 -2.37
C TYR A 58 -4.93 -6.27 -1.61
N PRO A 59 -4.15 -5.17 -1.76
CA PRO A 59 -2.93 -5.00 -0.97
C PRO A 59 -3.19 -4.92 0.54
N VAL A 60 -4.35 -4.39 0.94
CA VAL A 60 -4.74 -4.32 2.35
C VAL A 60 -4.94 -5.71 2.93
N ILE A 61 -5.61 -6.61 2.20
CA ILE A 61 -5.77 -8.01 2.63
C ILE A 61 -4.41 -8.71 2.63
N GLY A 62 -3.59 -8.51 1.60
CA GLY A 62 -2.23 -9.07 1.49
C GLY A 62 -1.35 -8.75 2.69
N CYS A 63 -1.27 -7.49 3.10
CA CYS A 63 -0.48 -7.07 4.27
C CYS A 63 -0.96 -7.65 5.61
N HIS A 64 -2.12 -8.32 5.67
CA HIS A 64 -2.65 -8.96 6.88
C HIS A 64 -2.46 -10.48 6.88
N GLN A 65 -1.72 -11.03 5.92
CA GLN A 65 -1.42 -12.44 5.89
C GLN A 65 -0.49 -12.85 7.03
N ASN A 66 -0.80 -13.99 7.65
CA ASN A 66 0.11 -14.69 8.54
C ASN A 66 1.10 -15.57 7.75
N GLU A 67 1.92 -16.34 8.47
CA GLU A 67 2.89 -17.27 7.89
C GLU A 67 2.25 -18.34 7.00
N ALA A 68 1.04 -18.78 7.35
CA ALA A 68 0.24 -19.75 6.58
C ALA A 68 -0.45 -19.14 5.34
N GLY A 69 -0.29 -17.84 5.09
CA GLY A 69 -0.93 -17.13 3.98
C GLY A 69 -2.41 -16.84 4.20
N GLU A 70 -2.91 -16.98 5.43
CA GLU A 70 -4.28 -16.61 5.81
C GLU A 70 -4.33 -15.20 6.38
N ALA A 71 -5.36 -14.42 6.02
CA ALA A 71 -5.59 -13.07 6.52
C ALA A 71 -6.99 -12.97 7.15
N PHE A 72 -7.07 -12.28 8.29
CA PHE A 72 -8.32 -12.10 9.05
C PHE A 72 -8.71 -10.62 9.30
N PRO A 73 -8.44 -9.66 8.39
CA PRO A 73 -8.92 -8.29 8.59
C PRO A 73 -10.44 -8.23 8.44
N GLY A 74 -11.12 -7.65 9.42
CA GLY A 74 -12.55 -7.34 9.29
C GLY A 74 -12.81 -6.25 8.25
N GLU A 75 -14.02 -6.20 7.69
CA GLU A 75 -14.40 -5.24 6.64
C GLU A 75 -14.15 -3.79 7.06
N GLN A 76 -14.41 -3.43 8.32
CA GLN A 76 -14.14 -2.10 8.87
C GLN A 76 -12.64 -1.75 8.81
N LYS A 77 -11.76 -2.71 9.14
CA LYS A 77 -10.30 -2.50 9.09
C LYS A 77 -9.83 -2.29 7.65
N ILE A 78 -10.34 -3.10 6.72
CA ILE A 78 -10.06 -2.94 5.29
C ILE A 78 -10.53 -1.56 4.82
N ALA A 79 -11.74 -1.15 5.21
CA ALA A 79 -12.32 0.14 4.83
C ALA A 79 -11.50 1.33 5.35
N VAL A 80 -11.01 1.26 6.59
CA VAL A 80 -10.14 2.29 7.18
C VAL A 80 -8.82 2.39 6.42
N LEU A 81 -8.10 1.28 6.24
CA LEU A 81 -6.77 1.29 5.62
C LEU A 81 -6.79 1.57 4.12
N SER A 82 -7.89 1.25 3.43
CA SER A 82 -8.08 1.54 2.01
C SER A 82 -8.66 2.93 1.73
N GLY A 83 -9.14 3.64 2.76
CA GLY A 83 -9.85 4.91 2.57
C GLY A 83 -11.19 4.75 1.86
N ARG A 84 -11.86 3.62 2.05
CA ARG A 84 -13.16 3.30 1.41
C ARG A 84 -14.24 3.05 2.46
N THR A 85 -15.47 2.84 2.00
CA THR A 85 -16.59 2.45 2.86
C THR A 85 -16.68 0.93 2.94
N GLU A 86 -17.28 0.40 4.00
CA GLU A 86 -17.52 -1.06 4.12
C GLU A 86 -18.35 -1.60 2.94
N LYS A 87 -19.25 -0.77 2.36
CA LYS A 87 -19.98 -1.11 1.13
C LYS A 87 -19.03 -1.37 -0.05
N ILE A 88 -18.07 -0.48 -0.27
CA ILE A 88 -17.07 -0.63 -1.35
C ILE A 88 -16.15 -1.82 -1.06
N VAL A 89 -15.79 -2.05 0.21
CA VAL A 89 -15.02 -3.24 0.60
C VAL A 89 -15.76 -4.51 0.24
N ARG A 90 -17.06 -4.63 0.56
CA ARG A 90 -17.87 -5.80 0.19
C ARG A 90 -17.92 -6.01 -1.32
N GLN A 91 -18.09 -4.94 -2.10
CA GLN A 91 -18.03 -5.01 -3.56
C GLN A 91 -16.65 -5.45 -4.05
N GLY A 92 -15.57 -4.93 -3.46
CA GLY A 92 -14.21 -5.34 -3.79
C GLY A 92 -13.94 -6.82 -3.49
N ILE A 93 -14.45 -7.34 -2.36
CA ILE A 93 -14.33 -8.76 -2.00
C ILE A 93 -15.07 -9.64 -3.02
N ILE A 94 -16.28 -9.25 -3.42
CA ILE A 94 -17.05 -9.96 -4.47
C ILE A 94 -16.29 -9.92 -5.80
N GLY A 95 -15.73 -8.76 -6.17
CA GLY A 95 -14.95 -8.61 -7.41
C GLY A 95 -13.61 -9.33 -7.42
N LEU A 96 -13.15 -9.86 -6.28
CA LEU A 96 -11.98 -10.74 -6.20
C LEU A 96 -12.35 -12.22 -6.39
N ASP A 97 -13.64 -12.55 -6.53
CA ASP A 97 -14.04 -13.92 -6.83
C ASP A 97 -13.46 -14.38 -8.18
N GLY A 98 -12.89 -15.59 -8.20
CA GLY A 98 -12.13 -16.10 -9.35
C GLY A 98 -10.75 -15.47 -9.59
N PHE A 99 -10.32 -14.47 -8.80
CA PHE A 99 -9.00 -13.86 -8.98
C PHE A 99 -7.86 -14.87 -8.66
N PRO A 100 -6.83 -15.01 -9.51
CA PRO A 100 -5.79 -16.02 -9.32
C PRO A 100 -5.12 -15.95 -7.94
N GLY A 101 -5.11 -17.10 -7.25
CA GLY A 101 -4.50 -17.23 -5.93
C GLY A 101 -5.29 -16.58 -4.78
N PHE A 102 -6.46 -15.99 -5.02
CA PHE A 102 -7.32 -15.43 -3.98
C PHE A 102 -8.46 -16.37 -3.60
N LYS A 103 -8.76 -16.51 -2.30
CA LYS A 103 -9.97 -17.16 -1.80
C LYS A 103 -10.52 -16.40 -0.59
N ALA A 104 -11.83 -16.17 -0.55
CA ALA A 104 -12.54 -15.70 0.62
C ALA A 104 -13.43 -16.82 1.16
N VAL A 105 -13.35 -17.12 2.46
CA VAL A 105 -14.11 -18.18 3.10
C VAL A 105 -14.80 -17.63 4.34
N ASP A 106 -16.11 -17.86 4.43
CA ASP A 106 -16.86 -17.56 5.63
C ASP A 106 -16.52 -18.57 6.74
N TYR A 107 -16.36 -18.07 7.97
CA TYR A 107 -16.16 -18.91 9.13
C TYR A 107 -16.92 -18.36 10.34
N VAL A 108 -17.19 -19.24 11.30
CA VAL A 108 -17.79 -18.88 12.58
C VAL A 108 -16.69 -18.77 13.62
N THR A 109 -16.60 -17.59 14.24
CA THR A 109 -15.66 -17.35 15.34
C THR A 109 -16.05 -18.16 16.58
N ARG A 110 -15.11 -18.35 17.52
CA ARG A 110 -15.40 -19.03 18.80
C ARG A 110 -16.56 -18.41 19.60
N ARG A 111 -16.88 -17.13 19.34
CA ARG A 111 -18.00 -16.40 19.96
C ARG A 111 -19.30 -16.46 19.14
N GLY A 112 -19.41 -17.36 18.17
CA GLY A 112 -20.61 -17.55 17.35
C GLY A 112 -20.85 -16.47 16.29
N ARG A 113 -19.92 -15.54 16.06
CA ARG A 113 -20.05 -14.50 15.04
C ARG A 113 -19.56 -15.01 13.69
N ARG A 114 -20.31 -14.74 12.61
CA ARG A 114 -19.84 -14.94 11.23
C ARG A 114 -18.77 -13.90 10.89
N SER A 115 -17.69 -14.34 10.26
CA SER A 115 -16.59 -13.51 9.79
C SER A 115 -16.01 -14.10 8.50
N LYS A 116 -15.11 -13.36 7.85
CA LYS A 116 -14.41 -13.80 6.64
C LYS A 116 -12.94 -14.03 6.96
N LYS A 117 -12.40 -15.13 6.44
CA LYS A 117 -10.96 -15.34 6.31
C LYS A 117 -10.59 -15.31 4.84
N PHE A 118 -9.43 -14.75 4.55
CA PHE A 118 -8.93 -14.62 3.18
C PHE A 118 -7.64 -15.44 3.03
N LYS A 119 -7.41 -15.94 1.84
CA LYS A 119 -6.15 -16.58 1.45
C LYS A 119 -5.65 -15.93 0.18
N ILE A 120 -4.38 -15.52 0.17
CA ILE A 120 -3.67 -15.06 -1.03
C ILE A 120 -2.45 -15.97 -1.20
N SER A 121 -2.30 -16.58 -2.37
CA SER A 121 -1.11 -17.38 -2.66
C SER A 121 0.12 -16.48 -2.70
N ARG A 122 1.20 -16.92 -2.05
CA ARG A 122 2.50 -16.26 -2.20
C ARG A 122 3.07 -16.60 -3.58
N PRO A 123 3.80 -15.67 -4.22
CA PRO A 123 4.55 -16.01 -5.42
C PRO A 123 5.56 -17.13 -5.12
N PRO A 124 5.91 -17.97 -6.12
CA PRO A 124 7.04 -18.87 -6.04
C PRO A 124 8.33 -18.12 -5.61
N ARG A 125 9.23 -18.83 -4.92
CA ARG A 125 10.54 -18.29 -4.50
C ARG A 125 11.54 -18.25 -5.66
N GLU A 126 11.16 -17.57 -6.73
CA GLU A 126 11.96 -17.35 -7.92
C GLU A 126 12.42 -15.88 -7.94
N ARG A 127 13.68 -15.63 -8.33
CA ARG A 127 14.23 -14.27 -8.36
C ARG A 127 13.41 -13.40 -9.32
N GLY A 128 13.01 -12.22 -8.85
CA GLY A 128 12.22 -11.27 -9.63
C GLY A 128 10.73 -11.60 -9.77
N ARG A 129 10.26 -12.74 -9.23
CA ARG A 129 8.86 -13.19 -9.37
C ARG A 129 7.86 -12.32 -8.63
N GLY A 130 8.30 -11.62 -7.59
CA GLY A 130 7.45 -10.70 -6.85
C GLY A 130 8.22 -9.50 -6.31
N PHE A 131 7.48 -8.52 -5.83
CA PHE A 131 8.02 -7.36 -5.13
C PHE A 131 7.35 -7.19 -3.76
N PRO A 132 8.05 -6.61 -2.77
CA PRO A 132 7.46 -6.37 -1.46
C PRO A 132 6.51 -5.17 -1.50
N PHE A 133 5.27 -5.36 -1.06
CA PHE A 133 4.35 -4.28 -0.74
C PHE A 133 4.32 -4.10 0.78
N TYR A 134 4.97 -3.02 1.25
CA TYR A 134 5.17 -2.78 2.68
C TYR A 134 3.89 -2.30 3.38
N LYS A 135 3.65 -2.86 4.55
CA LYS A 135 2.54 -2.51 5.43
C LYS A 135 2.61 -1.06 5.91
N ALA A 136 3.82 -0.49 5.98
CA ALA A 136 4.06 0.93 6.23
C ALA A 136 3.32 1.86 5.23
N VAL A 137 3.09 1.44 3.98
CA VAL A 137 2.28 2.22 3.01
C VAL A 137 0.83 2.35 3.48
N LEU A 138 0.30 1.30 4.14
CA LEU A 138 -1.06 1.25 4.65
C LEU A 138 -1.17 1.93 6.02
N GLU A 139 -0.37 1.46 6.97
CA GLU A 139 -0.39 1.95 8.36
C GLU A 139 0.14 3.38 8.47
N GLY A 140 1.00 3.80 7.54
CA GLY A 140 1.45 5.18 7.39
C GLY A 140 0.35 6.16 7.00
N GLY A 141 -0.74 5.67 6.40
CA GLY A 141 -1.87 6.48 5.93
C GLY A 141 -1.77 6.91 4.46
N HIS A 142 -0.76 6.45 3.72
CA HIS A 142 -0.56 6.84 2.32
C HIS A 142 -1.64 6.26 1.44
N TRP A 143 -1.87 4.95 1.57
CA TRP A 143 -2.82 4.22 0.73
C TRP A 143 -4.25 4.75 0.81
N LEU A 144 -4.73 5.13 2.00
CA LEU A 144 -6.10 5.62 2.19
C LEU A 144 -6.34 7.00 1.56
N HIS A 145 -5.28 7.75 1.31
CA HIS A 145 -5.33 9.09 0.71
C HIS A 145 -5.28 9.08 -0.82
N LEU A 146 -4.97 7.93 -1.41
CA LEU A 146 -4.92 7.76 -2.86
C LEU A 146 -6.31 7.77 -3.50
N THR A 147 -6.38 8.33 -4.70
CA THR A 147 -7.51 8.08 -5.60
C THR A 147 -7.56 6.60 -5.99
N PRO A 148 -8.73 6.07 -6.39
CA PRO A 148 -8.81 4.69 -6.84
C PRO A 148 -7.90 4.40 -8.04
N SER A 149 -7.65 5.39 -8.91
CA SER A 149 -6.74 5.25 -10.05
C SER A 149 -5.28 5.15 -9.62
N ALA A 150 -4.87 5.96 -8.64
CA ALA A 150 -3.53 5.85 -8.04
C ALA A 150 -3.31 4.51 -7.33
N GLN A 151 -4.32 3.97 -6.64
CA GLN A 151 -4.25 2.63 -6.04
C GLN A 151 -4.11 1.53 -7.09
N ALA A 152 -4.74 1.67 -8.25
CA ALA A 152 -4.56 0.76 -9.38
C ALA A 152 -3.15 0.86 -9.98
N LEU A 153 -2.61 2.08 -10.07
CA LEU A 153 -1.35 2.39 -10.73
C LEU A 153 -0.11 2.01 -9.91
N TYR A 154 -0.13 2.19 -8.58
CA TYR A 154 1.07 2.00 -7.76
C TYR A 154 1.69 0.59 -7.84
N PRO A 155 0.93 -0.52 -7.76
CA PRO A 155 1.51 -1.86 -7.97
C PRO A 155 2.12 -2.06 -9.36
N VAL A 156 1.62 -1.37 -10.39
CA VAL A 156 2.16 -1.44 -11.75
C VAL A 156 3.47 -0.70 -11.86
N LEU A 157 3.58 0.48 -11.24
CA LEU A 157 4.87 1.19 -11.11
C LEU A 157 5.91 0.33 -10.39
N ARG A 158 5.52 -0.35 -9.30
CA ARG A 158 6.41 -1.29 -8.59
C ARG A 158 6.76 -2.53 -9.39
N ASN A 159 5.92 -2.93 -10.35
CA ASN A 159 6.19 -4.04 -11.25
C ASN A 159 7.31 -3.71 -12.24
N PHE A 160 7.21 -2.54 -12.88
CA PHE A 160 8.22 -2.04 -13.82
C PHE A 160 9.43 -1.40 -13.13
N GLY A 161 9.33 -1.13 -11.83
CA GLY A 161 10.42 -0.63 -11.02
C GLY A 161 11.62 -1.58 -10.99
N TYR A 162 12.81 -1.02 -11.16
CA TYR A 162 14.08 -1.70 -11.02
C TYR A 162 15.02 -0.91 -10.11
N PHE A 163 15.95 -1.62 -9.46
CA PHE A 163 16.95 -0.99 -8.62
C PHE A 163 18.18 -0.65 -9.46
N ASP A 164 18.53 0.63 -9.51
CA ASP A 164 19.79 1.09 -10.08
C ASP A 164 20.74 1.50 -8.95
N ILE A 165 21.80 0.71 -8.77
CA ILE A 165 22.79 0.94 -7.72
C ILE A 165 23.54 2.26 -7.93
N ASN A 166 23.91 2.60 -9.17
CA ASN A 166 24.70 3.80 -9.44
C ASN A 166 23.89 5.06 -9.10
N THR A 167 22.62 5.09 -9.51
CA THR A 167 21.73 6.20 -9.16
C THR A 167 21.48 6.27 -7.66
N PHE A 168 21.37 5.12 -6.99
CA PHE A 168 21.15 5.10 -5.54
C PHE A 168 22.37 5.59 -4.76
N GLU A 169 23.58 5.20 -5.16
CA GLU A 169 24.84 5.65 -4.54
C GLU A 169 25.03 7.15 -4.68
N VAL A 170 24.86 7.71 -5.88
CA VAL A 170 24.90 9.17 -6.11
C VAL A 170 23.89 9.90 -5.22
N TYR A 171 22.69 9.35 -5.07
CA TYR A 171 21.68 9.93 -4.17
C TYR A 171 22.11 9.92 -2.70
N CYS A 172 22.69 8.81 -2.21
CA CYS A 172 23.20 8.72 -0.85
C CYS A 172 24.33 9.74 -0.61
N GLU A 173 25.22 9.94 -1.58
CA GLU A 173 26.30 10.93 -1.48
C GLU A 173 25.78 12.38 -1.47
N GLU A 174 24.75 12.69 -2.26
CA GLU A 174 24.23 14.05 -2.43
C GLU A 174 23.19 14.48 -1.36
N GLU A 175 22.22 13.62 -1.03
CA GLU A 175 21.12 13.96 -0.11
C GLU A 175 21.32 13.48 1.32
N GLU A 176 22.18 12.48 1.55
CA GLU A 176 22.49 11.93 2.87
C GLU A 176 23.97 12.15 3.24
N ALA A 177 24.52 13.33 2.92
CA ALA A 177 25.93 13.70 3.16
C ALA A 177 26.43 13.60 4.62
N ASP A 178 25.53 13.39 5.60
CA ASP A 178 25.81 13.16 7.03
C ASP A 178 25.60 11.68 7.47
N SER A 179 25.20 10.79 6.56
CA SER A 179 24.94 9.37 6.83
C SER A 179 26.20 8.57 6.48
N GLU A 180 26.70 7.75 7.41
CA GLU A 180 27.76 6.75 7.18
C GLU A 180 27.25 5.60 6.27
N CYS A 181 26.66 5.93 5.12
CA CYS A 181 26.35 4.97 4.07
C CYS A 181 27.67 4.59 3.40
N ASN A 182 28.40 3.67 4.04
CA ASN A 182 29.52 2.95 3.45
C ASN A 182 29.17 1.45 3.25
N PRO A 183 28.05 1.11 2.58
CA PRO A 183 27.70 -0.28 2.34
C PRO A 183 28.68 -0.89 1.33
N ILE A 184 29.45 -1.88 1.77
CA ILE A 184 30.53 -2.51 0.99
C ILE A 184 29.97 -3.52 -0.03
N HIS A 185 28.70 -3.93 0.11
CA HIS A 185 28.09 -5.02 -0.66
C HIS A 185 26.71 -4.67 -1.23
N PHE A 186 26.49 -4.99 -2.51
CA PHE A 186 25.23 -4.81 -3.24
C PHE A 186 23.99 -5.29 -2.47
N ASP A 187 24.08 -6.46 -1.82
CA ASP A 187 22.95 -7.05 -1.10
C ASP A 187 22.50 -6.18 0.08
N GLU A 188 23.43 -5.53 0.78
CA GLU A 188 23.14 -4.62 1.89
C GLU A 188 22.44 -3.36 1.38
N ILE A 189 22.94 -2.76 0.30
CA ILE A 189 22.34 -1.59 -0.36
C ILE A 189 20.93 -1.93 -0.85
N TYR A 190 20.80 -3.07 -1.52
CA TYR A 190 19.52 -3.53 -2.05
C TYR A 190 18.50 -3.73 -0.93
N GLU A 191 18.89 -4.26 0.23
CA GLU A 191 17.98 -4.47 1.36
C GLU A 191 17.49 -3.15 1.98
N ILE A 192 18.38 -2.17 2.12
CA ILE A 192 18.07 -0.87 2.76
C ILE A 192 17.41 0.14 1.82
N ARG A 193 17.44 -0.11 0.49
CA ARG A 193 16.93 0.84 -0.50
C ARG A 193 15.51 1.33 -0.18
N SER A 194 15.30 2.64 -0.36
CA SER A 194 14.04 3.30 -0.06
C SER A 194 13.12 3.43 -1.28
N TRP A 195 13.67 3.36 -2.49
CA TRP A 195 12.94 3.47 -3.76
C TRP A 195 13.57 2.62 -4.88
N ASP A 196 12.78 2.34 -5.93
CA ASP A 196 13.19 1.76 -7.21
C ASP A 196 12.94 2.82 -8.33
N VAL A 197 13.65 2.77 -9.46
CA VAL A 197 13.40 3.62 -10.65
C VAL A 197 12.35 2.95 -11.55
N CYS A 198 11.40 3.72 -12.07
CA CYS A 198 10.46 3.27 -13.09
C CYS A 198 10.41 4.25 -14.27
N GLU A 199 10.62 3.76 -15.48
CA GLU A 199 10.65 4.54 -16.74
C GLU A 199 9.57 4.09 -17.73
N ALA A 200 8.62 3.27 -17.28
CA ALA A 200 7.57 2.75 -18.14
C ALA A 200 6.72 3.89 -18.71
N GLU A 201 6.46 3.85 -20.02
CA GLU A 201 5.62 4.83 -20.69
C GLU A 201 4.20 4.88 -20.08
N GLU A 202 3.59 6.08 -20.06
CA GLU A 202 2.26 6.28 -19.50
C GLU A 202 1.18 5.38 -20.13
N ASP A 203 1.31 5.05 -21.42
CA ASP A 203 0.39 4.15 -22.12
C ASP A 203 0.47 2.72 -21.59
N ILE A 204 1.69 2.22 -21.39
CA ILE A 204 1.93 0.91 -20.77
C ILE A 204 1.41 0.91 -19.33
N LEU A 205 1.66 1.97 -18.57
CA LEU A 205 1.14 2.10 -17.21
C LEU A 205 -0.39 2.09 -17.17
N ALA A 206 -1.06 2.76 -18.11
CA ALA A 206 -2.52 2.78 -18.22
C ALA A 206 -3.09 1.38 -18.52
N GLU A 207 -2.50 0.69 -19.50
CA GLU A 207 -2.89 -0.66 -19.89
C GLU A 207 -2.79 -1.64 -18.72
N TYR A 208 -1.61 -1.76 -18.10
CA TYR A 208 -1.35 -2.75 -17.05
C TYR A 208 -2.05 -2.42 -15.73
N SER A 209 -2.45 -1.17 -15.51
CA SER A 209 -3.27 -0.78 -14.35
C SER A 209 -4.77 -0.90 -14.62
N GLY A 210 -5.19 -1.07 -15.87
CA GLY A 210 -6.58 -1.11 -16.29
C GLY A 210 -7.31 0.19 -15.94
N ILE A 211 -6.66 1.34 -16.20
CA ILE A 211 -7.27 2.67 -16.09
C ILE A 211 -7.14 3.38 -17.44
N SER A 212 -7.93 4.43 -17.65
CA SER A 212 -7.80 5.22 -18.88
C SER A 212 -6.51 6.04 -18.88
N LYS A 213 -5.88 6.22 -20.06
CA LYS A 213 -4.73 7.14 -20.24
C LYS A 213 -5.01 8.53 -19.67
N ARG A 214 -6.24 9.03 -19.85
CA ARG A 214 -6.69 10.33 -19.31
C ARG A 214 -6.63 10.41 -17.78
N SER A 215 -6.66 9.28 -17.09
CA SER A 215 -6.56 9.19 -15.63
C SER A 215 -5.13 9.17 -15.10
N ILE A 216 -4.13 8.93 -15.96
CA ILE A 216 -2.72 8.81 -15.55
C ILE A 216 -2.19 10.07 -14.87
N PRO A 217 -2.34 11.29 -15.43
CA PRO A 217 -1.80 12.50 -14.78
C PRO A 217 -2.37 12.71 -13.37
N GLY A 218 -3.68 12.49 -13.19
CA GLY A 218 -4.33 12.60 -11.89
C GLY A 218 -3.94 11.47 -10.91
N ALA A 219 -3.63 10.28 -11.43
CA ALA A 219 -3.14 9.17 -10.62
C ALA A 219 -1.70 9.42 -10.14
N LEU A 220 -0.80 9.85 -11.03
CA LEU A 220 0.57 10.23 -10.70
C LEU A 220 0.61 11.38 -9.68
N GLU A 221 -0.20 12.42 -9.89
CA GLU A 221 -0.28 13.54 -8.93
C GLU A 221 -0.79 13.09 -7.56
N SER A 222 -1.75 12.18 -7.51
CA SER A 222 -2.21 11.59 -6.25
C SER A 222 -1.10 10.77 -5.57
N LEU A 223 -0.23 10.09 -6.31
CA LEU A 223 0.90 9.34 -5.76
C LEU A 223 2.00 10.26 -5.24
N ARG A 224 2.32 11.35 -5.98
CA ARG A 224 3.28 12.39 -5.56
C ARG A 224 2.86 13.02 -4.24
N ARG A 225 1.60 13.49 -4.15
CA ARG A 225 1.04 14.11 -2.94
C ARG A 225 0.99 13.18 -1.73
N SER A 226 0.95 11.87 -1.97
CA SER A 226 1.00 10.85 -0.95
C SER A 226 2.41 10.29 -0.71
N LEU A 227 3.46 10.90 -1.26
CA LEU A 227 4.87 10.53 -1.04
C LEU A 227 5.18 9.07 -1.42
N LEU A 228 4.51 8.56 -2.45
CA LEU A 228 4.77 7.20 -2.98
C LEU A 228 5.56 7.22 -4.29
N ILE A 229 5.61 8.36 -4.97
CA ILE A 229 6.52 8.61 -6.08
C ILE A 229 7.11 10.01 -6.01
N ALA A 230 8.24 10.21 -6.68
CA ALA A 230 8.81 11.51 -7.05
C ALA A 230 9.29 11.44 -8.50
N ASP A 231 9.36 12.59 -9.18
CA ASP A 231 9.91 12.64 -10.53
C ASP A 231 11.42 12.33 -10.50
N TYR A 232 11.90 11.65 -11.52
CA TYR A 232 13.30 11.26 -11.69
C TYR A 232 13.76 11.65 -13.08
N GLN A 233 14.93 12.31 -13.15
CA GLN A 233 15.57 12.67 -14.40
C GLN A 233 17.07 12.50 -14.26
N SER A 234 17.67 11.73 -15.18
CA SER A 234 19.12 11.53 -15.25
C SER A 234 19.53 11.42 -16.72
N GLY A 235 20.22 12.44 -17.23
CA GLY A 235 20.52 12.56 -18.67
C GLY A 235 19.22 12.59 -19.49
N ASP A 236 19.12 11.67 -20.46
CA ASP A 236 17.95 11.52 -21.35
C ASP A 236 16.85 10.61 -20.77
N ILE A 237 17.05 10.09 -19.55
CA ILE A 237 16.10 9.19 -18.90
C ILE A 237 15.16 10.02 -18.02
N GLU A 238 13.86 9.93 -18.30
CA GLU A 238 12.79 10.51 -17.49
C GLU A 238 11.90 9.39 -16.94
N GLY A 239 11.52 9.51 -15.67
CA GLY A 239 10.68 8.52 -15.00
C GLY A 239 10.33 8.92 -13.58
N TRP A 240 10.21 7.93 -12.71
CA TRP A 240 9.82 8.12 -11.31
C TRP A 240 10.67 7.31 -10.35
N LYS A 241 11.07 7.93 -9.24
CA LYS A 241 11.44 7.22 -8.01
C LYS A 241 10.16 6.65 -7.41
N VAL A 242 10.06 5.34 -7.27
CA VAL A 242 8.90 4.64 -6.70
C VAL A 242 9.28 4.13 -5.30
N PHE A 243 8.75 4.79 -4.27
CA PHE A 243 9.16 4.51 -2.89
C PHE A 243 8.60 3.19 -2.37
N LEU A 244 9.47 2.32 -1.86
CA LEU A 244 9.11 1.07 -1.19
C LEU A 244 8.47 1.37 0.16
N ARG A 245 9.06 2.33 0.88
CA ARG A 245 8.67 2.77 2.22
C ARG A 245 8.61 4.30 2.22
N PRO A 246 7.47 4.92 2.55
CA PRO A 246 7.39 6.38 2.63
C PRO A 246 8.31 6.92 3.73
N ALA A 247 9.08 7.98 3.42
CA ALA A 247 9.99 8.61 4.38
C ALA A 247 9.28 9.35 5.52
N LYS A 248 8.06 9.84 5.26
CA LYS A 248 7.22 10.57 6.23
C LYS A 248 5.87 9.90 6.32
N TYR A 249 5.23 9.98 7.48
CA TYR A 249 3.93 9.37 7.73
C TYR A 249 2.90 10.42 8.18
N TYR A 250 1.63 10.14 7.91
CA TYR A 250 0.54 11.00 8.36
C TYR A 250 0.39 10.97 9.88
N ASN A 251 0.06 12.11 10.48
CA ASN A 251 -0.14 12.25 11.92
C ASN A 251 -1.23 11.27 12.42
N ARG A 252 -0.93 10.50 13.48
CA ARG A 252 -1.81 9.44 13.99
C ARG A 252 -3.09 9.97 14.62
N SER A 253 -2.99 11.04 15.42
CA SER A 253 -4.15 11.70 16.00
C SER A 253 -5.10 12.18 14.90
N TYR A 254 -4.57 12.82 13.85
CA TYR A 254 -5.36 13.23 12.68
C TYR A 254 -6.07 12.07 11.97
N LEU A 255 -5.38 10.95 11.74
CA LEU A 255 -5.98 9.77 11.12
C LEU A 255 -7.07 9.16 12.01
N ASN A 256 -6.82 9.06 13.32
CA ASN A 256 -7.74 8.49 14.30
C ASN A 256 -8.97 9.38 14.52
N GLU A 257 -8.82 10.70 14.53
CA GLU A 257 -9.93 11.66 14.58
C GLU A 257 -10.89 11.50 13.39
N LYS A 258 -10.34 11.29 12.19
CA LYS A 258 -11.17 11.00 11.00
C LYS A 258 -11.96 9.70 11.13
N ILE A 259 -11.36 8.67 11.70
CA ILE A 259 -12.04 7.39 11.94
C ILE A 259 -13.18 7.61 12.94
N ILE A 260 -12.90 8.28 14.07
CA ILE A 260 -13.90 8.59 15.10
C ILE A 260 -15.05 9.40 14.48
N GLY A 261 -14.76 10.43 13.69
CA GLY A 261 -15.78 11.22 13.01
C GLY A 261 -16.66 10.37 12.08
N LYS A 262 -16.06 9.45 11.31
CA LYS A 262 -16.78 8.56 10.39
C LYS A 262 -17.69 7.55 11.10
N TYR A 263 -17.25 7.01 12.24
CA TYR A 263 -17.95 5.97 12.98
C TYR A 263 -18.65 6.48 14.25
N ARG A 264 -18.78 7.81 14.43
CA ARG A 264 -19.41 8.43 15.60
C ARG A 264 -20.81 7.88 15.90
N HIS A 265 -21.59 7.57 14.86
CA HIS A 265 -22.93 6.99 14.98
C HIS A 265 -22.96 5.59 15.62
N LEU A 266 -21.84 4.87 15.65
CA LEU A 266 -21.72 3.57 16.30
C LEU A 266 -21.41 3.67 17.81
N GLN A 267 -21.12 4.87 18.34
CA GLN A 267 -20.82 5.11 19.75
C GLN A 267 -22.03 5.61 20.56
N SER A 268 -23.14 5.91 19.89
CA SER A 268 -24.33 6.53 20.49
C SER A 268 -25.48 5.55 20.77
N GLY A 269 -25.24 4.24 20.74
CA GLY A 269 -26.23 3.20 21.00
C GLY A 269 -25.62 2.04 21.79
#